data_AF-A0A3C1MYQ7-F1
#
_entry.id   AF-A0A3C1MYQ7-F1
#
_cell.length_a   1.000
_cell.length_b   1.000
_cell.length_c   1.000
_cell.angle_alpha   90.00
_cell.angle_beta   90.00
_cell.angle_gamma   90.00
#
_symmetry.space_group_name_H-M   'P 1'
#
loop_
_entity.id
_entity.type
_entity.pdbx_description
1 polymer ?
#
loop_
_entity_poly.entity_id
_entity_poly.type
_entity_poly.pdbx_seq_one_letter_code
_entity_poly.pdbx_strand_id
1 'polypeptide(L)'
;MLVRFRQKIQALPRQVKLSTASMKRPRTPRTPRLSRDATQLVRFAVALSVSGSRIEDAYWQQRLEDVVTHSLDKRQDEALESALDQLWSANPPAYDELAQAIEGGSECLLDSAGQTQLLVALPILAWSRYNIPSGAIPAARLAELQAQLHGHVLAADTRLA
;
A
#
# COMPACT_ATOMS: atom_id res chain seq x y z
N MET A 1 75.44 1.86 -57.57
CA MET A 1 76.49 2.77 -57.05
C MET A 1 76.03 3.25 -55.68
N LEU A 2 76.85 3.00 -54.65
CA LEU A 2 76.64 3.37 -53.24
C LEU A 2 76.34 4.88 -53.09
N VAL A 3 75.63 5.26 -52.02
CA VAL A 3 76.24 5.92 -50.84
C VAL A 3 75.15 6.26 -49.81
N ARG A 4 75.44 5.89 -48.54
CA ARG A 4 74.73 6.26 -47.31
C ARG A 4 74.72 7.79 -47.11
N PHE A 5 73.79 8.33 -46.30
CA PHE A 5 74.14 9.13 -45.11
C PHE A 5 72.87 9.53 -44.31
N ARG A 6 72.95 9.34 -42.99
CA ARG A 6 72.49 10.18 -41.85
C ARG A 6 71.34 11.20 -42.06
N GLN A 7 70.48 11.57 -41.11
CA GLN A 7 70.28 11.32 -39.68
C GLN A 7 69.27 12.42 -39.23
N LYS A 8 68.27 12.06 -38.40
CA LYS A 8 67.36 12.96 -37.64
C LYS A 8 66.44 13.83 -38.54
N ILE A 9 65.17 14.07 -38.21
CA ILE A 9 64.69 14.71 -36.99
C ILE A 9 63.25 14.25 -36.69
N GLN A 10 63.07 13.99 -35.41
CA GLN A 10 61.88 13.71 -34.62
C GLN A 10 60.76 14.74 -34.82
N ALA A 11 59.55 14.29 -35.14
CA ALA A 11 58.32 15.04 -34.89
C ALA A 11 57.22 14.05 -34.44
N LEU A 12 56.79 14.21 -33.19
CA LEU A 12 55.79 13.40 -32.49
C LEU A 12 54.41 13.45 -33.17
N PRO A 13 53.55 12.44 -32.94
CA PRO A 13 52.23 12.36 -33.56
C PRO A 13 51.26 13.42 -33.03
N ARG A 14 50.40 13.87 -33.95
CA ARG A 14 49.26 14.76 -33.79
C ARG A 14 48.36 14.26 -32.65
N GLN A 15 48.30 15.00 -31.55
CA GLN A 15 47.46 14.70 -30.39
C GLN A 15 45.98 14.66 -30.81
N VAL A 16 45.36 13.49 -30.70
CA VAL A 16 43.90 13.34 -30.75
C VAL A 16 43.37 13.87 -29.41
N LYS A 17 42.64 14.99 -29.44
CA LYS A 17 41.92 15.50 -28.27
C LYS A 17 40.82 14.50 -27.91
N LEU A 18 41.09 13.61 -26.95
CA LEU A 18 40.05 12.89 -26.22
C LEU A 18 39.32 13.92 -25.35
N SER A 19 38.13 14.32 -25.78
CA SER A 19 37.23 15.14 -24.98
C SER A 19 36.86 14.33 -23.73
N THR A 20 37.43 14.68 -22.58
CA THR A 20 37.01 14.19 -21.28
C THR A 20 35.69 14.86 -20.93
N ALA A 21 34.60 14.40 -21.56
CA ALA A 21 33.28 14.61 -21.00
C ALA A 21 33.32 14.02 -19.59
N SER A 22 33.21 14.89 -18.58
CA SER A 22 33.04 14.46 -17.18
C SER A 22 31.82 13.56 -17.16
N MET A 23 32.08 12.25 -17.03
CA MET A 23 31.05 11.25 -16.90
C MET A 23 30.31 11.58 -15.60
N LYS A 24 29.19 12.31 -15.73
CA LYS A 24 28.24 12.48 -14.64
C LYS A 24 27.84 11.06 -14.26
N ARG A 25 28.38 10.58 -13.15
CA ARG A 25 28.01 9.29 -12.57
C ARG A 25 26.49 9.24 -12.59
N PRO A 26 25.86 8.24 -13.22
CA PRO A 26 24.42 8.10 -13.15
C PRO A 26 24.09 8.04 -11.66
N ARG A 27 23.34 9.05 -11.18
CA ARG A 27 22.85 9.04 -9.81
C ARG A 27 21.94 7.82 -9.75
N THR A 28 22.32 6.83 -8.96
CA THR A 28 21.44 5.72 -8.61
C THR A 28 20.11 6.34 -8.20
N PRO A 29 18.99 5.99 -8.85
CA PRO A 29 17.69 6.54 -8.49
C PRO A 29 17.51 6.28 -7.00
N ARG A 30 17.34 7.36 -6.25
CA ARG A 30 17.15 7.27 -4.80
C ARG A 30 15.74 6.75 -4.63
N THR A 31 15.60 5.49 -4.21
CA THR A 31 14.31 4.98 -3.74
C THR A 31 13.77 6.01 -2.76
N PRO A 32 12.53 6.52 -2.95
CA PRO A 32 11.98 7.52 -2.05
C PRO A 32 12.09 6.98 -0.63
N ARG A 33 12.69 7.78 0.25
CA ARG A 33 12.76 7.41 1.66
C ARG A 33 11.34 7.41 2.17
N LEU A 34 10.92 6.32 2.79
CA LEU A 34 9.64 6.24 3.46
C LEU A 34 9.43 7.47 4.36
N SER A 35 8.19 7.93 4.43
CA SER A 35 7.80 8.88 5.45
C SER A 35 8.01 8.28 6.84
N ARG A 36 8.01 9.13 7.87
CA ARG A 36 8.13 8.67 9.26
C ARG A 36 7.02 7.66 9.58
N ASP A 37 5.80 7.94 9.15
CA ASP A 37 4.63 7.11 9.46
C ASP A 37 4.65 5.81 8.66
N ALA A 38 5.01 5.84 7.37
CA ALA A 38 5.24 4.63 6.58
C ALA A 38 6.34 3.73 7.20
N THR A 39 7.40 4.34 7.73
CA THR A 39 8.45 3.58 8.45
C THR A 39 7.92 2.95 9.74
N GLN A 40 7.00 3.62 10.45
CA GLN A 40 6.38 3.06 11.64
C GLN A 40 5.44 1.90 11.30
N LEU A 41 4.60 2.06 10.28
CA LEU A 41 3.69 1.02 9.78
C LEU A 41 4.46 -0.25 9.43
N VAL A 42 5.52 -0.13 8.60
CA VAL A 42 6.40 -1.25 8.24
C VAL A 42 6.99 -1.91 9.49
N ARG A 43 7.50 -1.12 10.44
CA ARG A 43 8.13 -1.67 11.64
C ARG A 43 7.13 -2.44 12.52
N PHE A 44 5.93 -1.90 12.74
CA PHE A 44 4.93 -2.54 13.59
C PHE A 44 4.33 -3.77 12.92
N ALA A 45 4.04 -3.71 11.62
CA ALA A 45 3.56 -4.87 10.88
C ALA A 45 4.58 -6.01 10.86
N VAL A 46 5.88 -5.70 10.67
CA VAL A 46 6.94 -6.72 10.77
C VAL A 46 7.02 -7.29 12.19
N ALA A 47 6.95 -6.46 13.23
CA ALA A 47 6.99 -6.94 14.61
C ALA A 47 5.79 -7.82 14.98
N LEU A 48 4.60 -7.47 14.49
CA LEU A 48 3.38 -8.28 14.64
C LEU A 48 3.51 -9.62 13.92
N SER A 49 4.00 -9.63 12.67
CA SER A 49 4.14 -10.85 11.86
C SER A 49 5.09 -11.91 12.43
N VAL A 50 6.01 -11.51 13.33
CA VAL A 50 6.96 -12.41 14.00
C VAL A 50 6.67 -12.58 15.48
N SER A 51 5.53 -12.08 15.95
CA SER A 51 5.14 -12.20 17.34
C SER A 51 4.93 -13.66 17.71
N GLY A 52 5.36 -14.02 18.93
CA GLY A 52 5.33 -15.40 19.41
C GLY A 52 4.23 -15.67 20.44
N SER A 53 3.45 -14.66 20.83
CA SER A 53 2.45 -14.81 21.89
C SER A 53 1.29 -13.82 21.75
N ARG A 54 0.12 -14.22 22.26
CA ARG A 54 -1.09 -13.39 22.23
C ARG A 54 -0.93 -12.02 22.91
N ILE A 55 -0.05 -11.91 23.90
CA ILE A 55 0.21 -10.64 24.59
C ILE A 55 1.01 -9.70 23.69
N GLU A 56 1.99 -10.24 22.98
CA GLU A 56 2.77 -9.48 22.01
C GLU A 56 1.92 -9.12 20.78
N ASP A 57 1.08 -10.03 20.28
CA ASP A 57 0.14 -9.78 19.20
C ASP A 57 -0.72 -8.56 19.52
N ALA A 58 -1.42 -8.59 20.66
CA ALA A 58 -2.27 -7.49 21.09
C ALA A 58 -1.50 -6.17 21.24
N TYR A 59 -0.25 -6.22 21.72
CA TYR A 59 0.58 -5.03 21.90
C TYR A 59 0.99 -4.38 20.57
N TRP A 60 1.36 -5.20 19.58
CA TRP A 60 1.79 -4.71 18.26
C TRP A 60 0.59 -4.34 17.39
N GLN A 61 -0.48 -5.13 17.44
CA GLN A 61 -1.74 -4.86 16.75
C GLN A 61 -2.30 -3.51 17.16
N GLN A 62 -2.43 -3.22 18.46
CA GLN A 62 -2.95 -1.93 18.92
C GLN A 62 -2.12 -0.75 18.39
N ARG A 63 -0.78 -0.87 18.36
CA ARG A 63 0.10 0.20 17.83
C ARG A 63 0.00 0.37 16.33
N LEU A 64 -0.21 -0.72 15.62
CA LEU A 64 -0.41 -0.69 14.18
C LEU A 64 -1.74 -0.01 13.86
N GLU A 65 -2.81 -0.43 14.53
CA GLU A 65 -4.16 0.14 14.41
C GLU A 65 -4.19 1.64 14.77
N ASP A 66 -3.48 2.08 15.81
CA ASP A 66 -3.38 3.50 16.17
C ASP A 66 -2.81 4.35 15.01
N VAL A 67 -1.75 3.86 14.35
CA VAL A 67 -1.11 4.59 13.24
C VAL A 67 -1.97 4.53 11.97
N VAL A 68 -2.61 3.39 11.71
CA VAL A 68 -3.54 3.23 10.59
C VAL A 68 -4.73 4.17 10.75
N THR A 69 -5.40 4.15 11.90
CA THR A 69 -6.55 5.02 12.22
C THR A 69 -6.17 6.49 12.04
N HIS A 70 -5.01 6.89 12.58
CA HIS A 70 -4.51 8.24 12.41
C HIS A 70 -4.29 8.64 10.95
N SER A 71 -3.79 7.72 10.13
CA SER A 71 -3.53 7.95 8.71
C SER A 71 -4.84 8.06 7.93
N LEU A 72 -5.84 7.21 8.23
CA LEU A 72 -7.17 7.24 7.64
C LEU A 72 -7.92 8.53 7.99
N ASP A 73 -7.91 8.93 9.27
CA ASP A 73 -8.54 10.17 9.74
C ASP A 73 -7.98 11.42 9.03
N LYS A 74 -6.66 11.41 8.77
CA LYS A 74 -5.96 12.50 8.08
C LYS A 74 -5.97 12.38 6.55
N ARG A 75 -6.55 11.32 5.98
CA ARG A 75 -6.53 11.01 4.54
C ARG A 75 -5.10 10.98 3.99
N GLN A 76 -4.19 10.36 4.73
CA GLN A 76 -2.77 10.24 4.39
C GLN A 76 -2.48 8.92 3.67
N ASP A 77 -3.16 8.71 2.55
CA ASP A 77 -3.17 7.44 1.82
C ASP A 77 -1.76 7.05 1.32
N GLU A 78 -0.93 8.05 0.94
CA GLU A 78 0.44 7.84 0.46
C GLU A 78 1.33 7.06 1.44
N ALA A 79 1.14 7.25 2.75
CA ALA A 79 1.95 6.58 3.77
C ALA A 79 1.57 5.10 3.92
N LEU A 80 0.27 4.80 3.80
CA LEU A 80 -0.27 3.44 3.81
C LEU A 80 0.18 2.68 2.55
N GLU A 81 -0.02 3.29 1.38
CA GLU A 81 0.38 2.73 0.08
C GLU A 81 1.89 2.45 0.02
N SER A 82 2.72 3.42 0.41
CA SER A 82 4.18 3.25 0.40
C SER A 82 4.66 2.12 1.33
N ALA A 83 3.98 1.93 2.47
CA ALA A 83 4.28 0.85 3.40
C ALA A 83 3.87 -0.52 2.83
N LEU A 84 2.67 -0.61 2.23
CA LEU A 84 2.18 -1.80 1.55
C LEU A 84 3.11 -2.20 0.39
N ASP A 85 3.48 -1.26 -0.48
CA ASP A 85 4.38 -1.52 -1.62
C ASP A 85 5.73 -2.11 -1.18
N GLN A 86 6.29 -1.57 -0.10
CA GLN A 86 7.55 -2.09 0.46
C GLN A 86 7.37 -3.50 1.02
N LEU A 87 6.32 -3.73 1.80
CA LEU A 87 6.07 -5.02 2.46
C LEU A 87 5.72 -6.11 1.45
N TRP A 88 4.96 -5.79 0.41
CA TRP A 88 4.62 -6.70 -0.68
C TRP A 88 5.87 -7.37 -1.27
N SER A 89 6.93 -6.59 -1.46
CA SER A 89 8.18 -7.09 -2.04
C SER A 89 9.12 -7.75 -1.02
N ALA A 90 9.07 -7.33 0.24
CA ALA A 90 10.10 -7.66 1.24
C ALA A 90 9.66 -8.66 2.32
N ASN A 91 8.39 -8.65 2.72
CA ASN A 91 7.86 -9.46 3.82
C ASN A 91 6.33 -9.67 3.67
N PRO A 92 5.88 -10.70 2.92
CA PRO A 92 4.45 -10.95 2.69
C PRO A 92 3.62 -11.16 3.97
N PRO A 93 4.08 -11.91 5.00
CA PRO A 93 3.34 -11.98 6.26
C PRO A 93 3.08 -10.61 6.90
N ALA A 94 4.07 -9.72 6.92
CA ALA A 94 3.88 -8.37 7.43
C ALA A 94 2.98 -7.50 6.53
N TYR A 95 2.98 -7.75 5.22
CA TYR A 95 2.02 -7.13 4.32
C TYR A 95 0.58 -7.49 4.72
N ASP A 96 0.31 -8.77 4.97
CA ASP A 96 -1.03 -9.25 5.36
C ASP A 96 -1.49 -8.61 6.68
N GLU A 97 -0.60 -8.50 7.68
CA GLU A 97 -0.90 -7.81 8.95
C GLU A 97 -1.28 -6.32 8.75
N LEU A 98 -0.53 -5.60 7.90
CA LEU A 98 -0.85 -4.20 7.59
C LEU A 98 -2.16 -4.09 6.81
N ALA A 99 -2.39 -4.97 5.82
CA ALA A 99 -3.61 -4.98 5.02
C ALA A 99 -4.84 -5.24 5.90
N GLN A 100 -4.78 -6.21 6.81
CA GLN A 100 -5.83 -6.53 7.77
C GLN A 100 -6.15 -5.35 8.69
N ALA A 101 -5.12 -4.64 9.18
CA ALA A 101 -5.30 -3.47 10.02
C ALA A 101 -5.97 -2.31 9.26
N ILE A 102 -5.59 -2.09 7.99
CA ILE A 102 -6.21 -1.08 7.12
C ILE A 102 -7.67 -1.44 6.82
N GLU A 103 -7.95 -2.69 6.49
CA GLU A 103 -9.31 -3.20 6.26
C GLU A 103 -10.18 -2.93 7.49
N GLY A 104 -9.75 -3.38 8.67
CA GLY A 104 -10.46 -3.18 9.94
C GLY A 104 -10.71 -1.70 10.26
N GLY A 105 -9.70 -0.84 10.06
CA GLY A 105 -9.84 0.60 10.26
C GLY A 105 -10.74 1.31 9.24
N SER A 106 -10.93 0.71 8.05
CA SER A 106 -11.76 1.28 6.99
C SER A 106 -13.22 0.82 7.04
N GLU A 107 -13.48 -0.37 7.58
CA GLU A 107 -14.84 -0.93 7.68
C GLU A 107 -15.53 -0.62 9.00
N CYS A 108 -14.77 -0.32 10.05
CA CYS A 108 -15.28 -0.11 11.41
C CYS A 108 -15.08 1.34 11.85
N LEU A 109 -16.17 2.01 12.24
CA LEU A 109 -16.13 3.36 12.81
C LEU A 109 -16.88 3.40 14.13
N LEU A 110 -16.29 4.01 15.15
CA LEU A 110 -17.00 4.36 16.38
C LEU A 110 -17.67 5.72 16.21
N ASP A 111 -18.99 5.77 16.36
CA ASP A 111 -19.71 7.03 16.33
C ASP A 111 -19.56 7.81 17.65
N SER A 112 -20.00 9.07 17.64
CA SER A 112 -19.94 9.95 18.83
C SER A 112 -20.78 9.46 20.00
N ALA A 113 -21.70 8.52 19.78
CA ALA A 113 -22.54 7.89 20.80
C ALA A 113 -21.96 6.55 21.30
N GLY A 114 -20.77 6.17 20.82
CA GLY A 114 -20.10 4.92 21.18
C GLY A 114 -20.69 3.68 20.50
N GLN A 115 -21.49 3.85 19.44
CA GLN A 115 -21.97 2.73 18.64
C GLN A 115 -20.94 2.39 17.56
N THR A 116 -20.71 1.10 17.37
CA THR A 116 -19.88 0.59 16.28
C THR A 116 -20.69 0.54 15.00
N GLN A 117 -20.22 1.25 13.98
CA GLN A 117 -20.71 1.17 12.61
C GLN A 117 -19.80 0.22 11.85
N LEU A 118 -20.40 -0.78 11.20
CA LEU A 118 -19.68 -1.74 10.36
C LEU A 118 -20.18 -1.60 8.92
N LEU A 119 -19.26 -1.31 8.01
CA LEU A 119 -19.51 -1.39 6.58
C LEU A 119 -19.51 -2.87 6.16
N VAL A 120 -20.56 -3.31 5.49
CA VAL A 120 -20.66 -4.68 4.98
C VAL A 120 -20.80 -4.65 3.46
N ALA A 121 -19.91 -5.37 2.78
CA ALA A 121 -20.02 -5.63 1.35
C ALA A 121 -20.84 -6.91 1.11
N LEU A 122 -22.03 -6.76 0.53
CA LEU A 122 -22.92 -7.88 0.23
C LEU A 122 -22.90 -8.19 -1.27
N PRO A 123 -22.31 -9.33 -1.71
CA PRO A 123 -22.38 -9.73 -3.11
C PRO A 123 -23.82 -10.16 -3.44
N ILE A 124 -24.46 -9.45 -4.37
CA ILE A 124 -25.82 -9.77 -4.82
C ILE A 124 -25.75 -10.46 -6.17
N LEU A 125 -26.20 -11.72 -6.23
CA LEU A 125 -26.39 -12.42 -7.50
C LEU A 125 -27.75 -12.05 -8.08
N ALA A 126 -27.75 -11.30 -9.18
CA ALA A 126 -28.95 -10.97 -9.93
C ALA A 126 -29.07 -11.89 -11.16
N TRP A 127 -30.21 -12.58 -11.29
CA TRP A 127 -30.53 -13.36 -12.48
C TRP A 127 -31.80 -12.84 -13.14
N SER A 128 -31.76 -12.66 -14.46
CA SER A 128 -32.88 -12.21 -15.27
C SER A 128 -32.83 -12.85 -16.65
N ARG A 129 -34.00 -13.13 -17.23
CA ARG A 129 -34.13 -13.50 -18.66
C ARG A 129 -33.97 -12.28 -19.59
N TYR A 130 -33.97 -11.09 -19.01
CA TYR A 130 -33.78 -9.80 -19.67
C TYR A 130 -32.51 -9.12 -19.13
N ASN A 131 -32.23 -7.91 -19.61
CA ASN A 131 -31.12 -7.14 -19.09
C ASN A 131 -31.30 -6.87 -17.58
N ILE A 132 -30.20 -6.95 -16.83
CA ILE A 132 -30.21 -6.63 -15.40
C ILE A 132 -30.26 -5.10 -15.29
N PRO A 133 -31.28 -4.52 -14.63
CA PRO A 133 -31.36 -3.08 -14.47
C PRO A 133 -30.14 -2.57 -13.71
N SER A 134 -29.45 -1.58 -14.28
CA SER A 134 -28.38 -0.83 -13.61
C SER A 134 -28.95 0.43 -12.96
N GLY A 135 -28.39 0.85 -11.84
CA GLY A 135 -28.76 2.08 -11.15
C GLY A 135 -29.13 1.84 -9.70
N ALA A 136 -29.81 2.82 -9.09
CA ALA A 136 -30.24 2.72 -7.70
C ALA A 136 -31.24 1.56 -7.52
N ILE A 137 -31.06 0.80 -6.44
CA ILE A 137 -31.98 -0.28 -6.06
C ILE A 137 -33.31 0.37 -5.64
N PRO A 138 -34.46 -0.06 -6.21
CA PRO A 138 -35.76 0.48 -5.82
C PRO A 138 -36.02 0.29 -4.32
N ALA A 139 -36.63 1.29 -3.67
CA ALA A 139 -36.86 1.28 -2.21
C ALA A 139 -37.59 0.02 -1.71
N ALA A 140 -38.55 -0.50 -2.49
CA ALA A 140 -39.25 -1.75 -2.16
C ALA A 140 -38.29 -2.96 -2.11
N ARG A 141 -37.36 -3.06 -3.06
CA ARG A 141 -36.33 -4.12 -3.06
C ARG A 141 -35.32 -3.94 -1.94
N LEU A 142 -34.97 -2.70 -1.62
CA LEU A 142 -34.10 -2.42 -0.48
C LEU A 142 -34.75 -2.87 0.83
N ALA A 143 -36.04 -2.58 1.04
CA ALA A 143 -36.79 -3.04 2.21
C ALA A 143 -36.85 -4.58 2.32
N GLU A 144 -37.04 -5.28 1.20
CA GLU A 144 -36.96 -6.75 1.16
C GLU A 144 -35.58 -7.25 1.59
N LEU A 145 -34.50 -6.67 1.07
CA LEU A 145 -33.13 -7.02 1.47
C LEU A 145 -32.88 -6.75 2.95
N GLN A 146 -33.31 -5.60 3.46
CA GLN A 146 -33.19 -5.25 4.88
C GLN A 146 -33.92 -6.26 5.77
N ALA A 147 -35.12 -6.71 5.39
CA ALA A 147 -35.87 -7.73 6.13
C ALA A 147 -35.13 -9.08 6.15
N GLN A 148 -34.55 -9.50 5.02
CA GLN A 148 -33.77 -10.74 4.95
C GLN A 148 -32.48 -10.66 5.79
N LEU A 149 -31.80 -9.50 5.77
CA LEU A 149 -30.62 -9.29 6.60
C LEU A 149 -30.96 -9.37 8.09
N HIS A 150 -32.03 -8.70 8.55
CA HIS A 150 -32.46 -8.80 9.95
C HIS A 150 -32.93 -10.21 10.33
N GLY A 151 -33.55 -10.94 9.40
CA GLY A 151 -34.05 -12.28 9.67
C GLY A 151 -32.96 -13.36 9.80
N HIS A 152 -31.79 -13.14 9.19
CA HIS A 152 -30.82 -14.22 8.98
C HIS A 152 -29.36 -13.87 9.29
N VAL A 153 -28.98 -12.59 9.28
CA VAL A 153 -27.57 -12.16 9.34
C VAL A 153 -27.32 -11.24 10.53
N LEU A 154 -28.17 -10.24 10.73
CA LEU A 154 -27.94 -9.20 11.73
C LEU A 154 -28.42 -9.62 13.12
N ALA A 155 -27.72 -9.13 14.15
CA ALA A 155 -28.19 -9.27 15.53
C ALA A 155 -29.45 -8.40 15.75
N ALA A 156 -30.27 -8.77 16.75
CA ALA A 156 -31.61 -8.21 16.96
C ALA A 156 -31.67 -6.68 17.02
N ASP A 157 -30.66 -6.03 17.62
CA ASP A 157 -30.63 -4.58 17.82
C ASP A 157 -29.78 -3.81 16.78
N THR A 158 -29.32 -4.50 15.73
CA THR A 158 -28.54 -3.87 14.65
C THR A 158 -29.42 -2.89 13.89
N ARG A 159 -28.89 -1.72 13.58
CA ARG A 159 -29.56 -0.71 12.74
C ARG A 159 -28.87 -0.64 11.39
N LEU A 160 -29.65 -0.69 10.32
CA LEU A 160 -29.18 -0.39 8.97
C LEU A 160 -29.38 1.10 8.69
N ALA A 161 -28.36 1.75 8.13
CA ALA A 161 -28.37 3.16 7.75
C ALA A 161 -29.07 3.40 6.41
#